data_AF-A0A6M0A9E1-F1
#
_entry.id   AF-A0A6M0A9E1-F1
#
_cell.length_a   1.000
_cell.length_b   1.000
_cell.length_c   1.000
_cell.angle_alpha   90.00
_cell.angle_beta   90.00
_cell.angle_gamma   90.00
#
_symmetry.space_group_name_H-M   'P 1'
#
loop_
_entity.id
_entity.type
_entity.pdbx_description
1 polymer ?
#
loop_
_entity_poly.entity_id
_entity_poly.type
_entity_poly.pdbx_seq_one_letter_code
_entity_poly.pdbx_strand_id
1 'polypeptide(L)'
;MSIIKRKNNKLAEKLAEEYSQLIALPVLSELEANRMAEILELANRDESLNCLIEEIEMTEYLKLEKWNQGLRKLLKVISTEEPSPSTPWQD
;
A
#
# COMPACT_ATOMS: atom_id res chain seq x y z
N MET A 1 -25.40 0.80 1.64
CA MET A 1 -24.68 0.58 0.36
C MET A 1 -24.98 1.78 -0.55
N SER A 2 -24.32 2.92 -0.31
CA SER A 2 -24.48 4.08 -1.19
C SER A 2 -23.61 3.86 -2.41
N ILE A 3 -24.24 3.54 -3.53
CA ILE A 3 -23.62 3.62 -4.85
C ILE A 3 -23.47 5.11 -5.12
N ILE A 4 -22.34 5.67 -4.70
CA ILE A 4 -21.94 7.03 -5.09
C ILE A 4 -21.90 6.99 -6.61
N LYS A 5 -22.83 7.72 -7.25
CA LYS A 5 -22.82 7.92 -8.70
C LYS A 5 -21.47 8.51 -9.06
N ARG A 6 -20.54 7.68 -9.53
CA ARG A 6 -19.30 8.14 -10.17
C ARG A 6 -19.74 8.98 -11.37
N LYS A 7 -19.74 10.31 -11.20
CA LYS A 7 -19.63 11.19 -12.36
C LYS A 7 -18.33 10.77 -13.02
N ASN A 8 -18.37 10.40 -14.30
CA ASN A 8 -17.19 10.06 -15.08
C ASN A 8 -16.25 11.28 -15.14
N ASN A 9 -15.46 11.49 -14.09
CA ASN A 9 -14.44 12.53 -14.03
C ASN A 9 -13.14 11.90 -14.55
N LYS A 10 -13.04 11.81 -15.88
CA LYS A 10 -11.87 11.24 -16.57
C LYS A 10 -10.56 11.92 -16.16
N LEU A 11 -10.61 13.15 -15.67
CA LEU A 11 -9.44 13.85 -15.14
C LEU A 11 -9.05 13.29 -13.77
N ALA A 12 -10.01 13.12 -12.85
CA ALA A 12 -9.75 12.50 -11.55
C ALA A 12 -9.21 11.06 -11.69
N GLU A 13 -9.75 10.27 -12.62
CA GLU A 13 -9.23 8.92 -12.90
C GLU A 13 -7.77 8.95 -13.36
N LYS A 14 -7.41 9.86 -14.28
CA LYS A 14 -6.03 10.01 -14.74
C LYS A 14 -5.07 10.48 -13.64
N LEU A 15 -5.50 11.43 -12.81
CA LEU A 15 -4.69 11.93 -11.70
C LEU A 15 -4.51 10.85 -10.62
N ALA A 16 -5.54 10.04 -10.36
CA ALA A 16 -5.44 8.90 -9.46
C ALA A 16 -4.52 7.80 -10.01
N GLU A 17 -4.55 7.53 -11.32
CA GLU A 17 -3.61 6.61 -11.96
C GLU A 17 -2.17 7.12 -11.87
N GLU A 18 -1.94 8.41 -12.11
CA GLU A 18 -0.63 9.05 -11.96
C GLU A 18 -0.14 8.97 -10.50
N TYR A 19 -1.01 9.26 -9.53
CA TYR A 19 -0.71 9.09 -8.11
C TYR A 19 -0.30 7.65 -7.77
N SER A 20 -1.06 6.66 -8.27
CA SER A 20 -0.77 5.23 -8.07
C SER A 20 0.62 4.85 -8.60
N GLN A 21 1.02 5.40 -9.75
CA GLN A 21 2.36 5.19 -10.30
C GLN A 21 3.44 5.81 -9.42
N LEU A 22 3.21 7.04 -8.93
CA LEU A 22 4.16 7.74 -8.06
C LEU A 22 4.37 7.01 -6.73
N ILE A 23 3.31 6.54 -6.07
CA ILE A 23 3.43 5.86 -4.77
C ILE A 23 4.10 4.48 -4.86
N ALA A 24 4.09 3.88 -6.06
CA ALA A 24 4.75 2.60 -6.31
C ALA A 24 6.28 2.75 -6.46
N LEU A 25 6.79 3.98 -6.62
CA LEU A 25 8.21 4.23 -6.73
C LEU A 25 8.89 4.07 -5.36
N PRO A 26 10.02 3.35 -5.28
CA PRO A 26 10.74 3.18 -4.02
C PRO A 26 11.37 4.49 -3.52
N VAL A 27 11.69 5.40 -4.44
CA VAL A 27 12.26 6.73 -4.16
C VAL A 27 11.68 7.70 -5.19
N LEU A 28 11.26 8.88 -4.73
CA LEU A 28 10.80 9.96 -5.59
C LEU A 28 11.94 10.94 -5.84
N SER A 29 12.12 11.34 -7.10
CA SER A 29 12.86 12.55 -7.45
C SER A 29 12.11 13.81 -6.99
N GLU A 30 12.78 14.96 -6.98
CA GLU A 30 12.15 16.24 -6.62
C GLU A 30 10.96 16.56 -7.52
N LEU A 31 11.07 16.30 -8.83
CA LEU A 31 9.98 16.53 -9.78
C LEU A 31 8.77 15.63 -9.49
N GLU A 32 9.01 14.35 -9.21
CA GLU A 32 7.96 13.38 -8.89
C GLU A 32 7.29 13.70 -7.54
N ALA A 33 8.06 14.12 -6.54
CA ALA A 33 7.54 14.54 -5.25
C ALA A 33 6.68 15.81 -5.36
N ASN A 34 7.13 16.80 -6.15
CA ASN A 34 6.34 18.00 -6.44
C ASN A 34 5.05 17.65 -7.16
N ARG A 35 5.12 16.75 -8.15
CA ARG A 35 3.94 16.30 -8.89
C ARG A 35 2.95 15.57 -8.00
N MET A 36 3.44 14.71 -7.10
CA MET A 36 2.61 14.03 -6.11
C MET A 36 1.90 15.05 -5.18
N ALA A 37 2.63 16.07 -4.73
CA ALA A 37 2.06 17.14 -3.90
C ALA A 37 0.97 17.92 -4.63
N GLU A 38 1.17 18.28 -5.90
CA GLU A 38 0.15 18.93 -6.73
C GLU A 38 -1.13 18.10 -6.83
N ILE A 39 -1.00 16.78 -7.04
CA ILE A 39 -2.15 15.87 -7.12
C ILE A 39 -2.92 15.85 -5.80
N LEU A 40 -2.21 15.79 -4.66
CA LEU A 40 -2.82 15.81 -3.33
C LEU A 40 -3.51 17.15 -3.02
N GLU A 41 -2.95 18.28 -3.44
CA GLU A 41 -3.59 19.59 -3.29
C GLU A 41 -4.88 19.69 -4.11
N LEU A 42 -4.90 19.11 -5.32
CA LEU A 42 -6.10 19.01 -6.14
C LEU A 42 -7.14 18.09 -5.50
N ALA A 43 -6.73 16.95 -4.95
CA ALA A 43 -7.60 16.00 -4.27
C ALA A 43 -8.32 16.64 -3.07
N ASN A 44 -7.63 17.49 -2.30
CA ASN A 44 -8.23 18.24 -1.19
C ASN A 44 -9.39 19.15 -1.62
N ARG A 45 -9.53 19.44 -2.93
CA ARG A 45 -10.62 20.27 -3.48
C ARG A 45 -11.61 19.47 -4.34
N ASP A 46 -11.23 18.27 -4.81
CA ASP A 46 -12.04 17.39 -5.64
C ASP A 46 -12.34 16.08 -4.89
N GLU A 47 -13.56 15.99 -4.35
CA GLU A 47 -14.04 14.82 -3.61
C GLU A 47 -13.90 13.50 -4.40
N SER A 48 -14.10 13.54 -5.72
CA SER A 48 -14.00 12.33 -6.55
C SER A 48 -12.56 11.85 -6.64
N LEU A 49 -11.60 12.76 -6.75
CA LEU A 49 -10.17 12.43 -6.72
C LEU A 49 -9.75 11.98 -5.33
N ASN A 50 -10.22 12.65 -4.28
CA ASN A 50 -9.92 12.28 -2.90
C ASN A 50 -10.36 10.82 -2.59
N CYS A 51 -11.60 10.45 -2.93
CA CYS A 51 -12.06 9.08 -2.74
C CYS A 51 -11.21 8.05 -3.49
N LEU A 52 -10.75 8.36 -4.71
CA LEU A 52 -9.91 7.45 -5.48
C LEU A 52 -8.52 7.27 -4.85
N ILE A 53 -7.94 8.34 -4.31
CA ILE A 53 -6.66 8.28 -3.60
C ILE A 53 -6.81 7.45 -2.32
N GLU A 54 -7.86 7.66 -1.54
CA GLU A 54 -8.13 6.86 -0.33
C GLU A 54 -8.29 5.36 -0.65
N GLU A 55 -8.99 5.03 -1.75
CA GLU A 55 -9.13 3.65 -2.23
C GLU A 55 -7.77 3.02 -2.57
N ILE A 56 -6.88 3.78 -3.23
CA ILE A 56 -5.52 3.35 -3.58
C ILE A 56 -4.69 3.09 -2.31
N GLU A 57 -4.65 4.04 -1.39
CA GLU A 57 -3.87 3.95 -0.16
C GLU A 57 -4.32 2.79 0.73
N MET A 58 -5.63 2.59 0.86
CA MET A 58 -6.18 1.45 1.61
C MET A 58 -5.77 0.12 0.98
N THR A 59 -5.73 0.05 -0.35
CA THR A 59 -5.29 -1.15 -1.06
C THR A 59 -3.81 -1.46 -0.80
N GLU A 60 -2.94 -0.45 -0.84
CA GLU A 60 -1.52 -0.63 -0.53
C GLU A 60 -1.28 -0.99 0.94
N TYR A 61 -2.01 -0.36 1.87
CA TYR A 61 -1.96 -0.71 3.27
C TYR A 61 -2.34 -2.19 3.53
N LEU A 62 -3.41 -2.67 2.90
CA LEU A 62 -3.84 -4.07 3.04
C LEU A 62 -2.79 -5.06 2.52
N LYS A 63 -2.06 -4.72 1.45
CA LYS A 63 -0.94 -5.53 0.95
C LYS A 63 0.19 -5.60 1.97
N LEU A 64 0.56 -4.46 2.56
CA LEU A 64 1.60 -4.38 3.59
C LEU A 64 1.23 -5.17 4.85
N GLU A 65 -0.02 -5.06 5.31
CA GLU A 65 -0.50 -5.80 6.48
C GLU A 65 -0.45 -7.32 6.24
N LYS A 66 -0.86 -7.77 5.04
CA LYS A 66 -0.74 -9.18 4.66
C LYS A 66 0.71 -9.67 4.67
N TRP A 67 1.64 -8.85 4.18
CA TRP A 67 3.06 -9.17 4.19
C TRP A 67 3.62 -9.24 5.62
N ASN A 68 3.29 -8.28 6.47
CA ASN A 68 3.65 -8.24 7.89
C ASN A 68 3.17 -9.50 8.64
N GLN A 69 1.93 -9.93 8.39
CA GLN A 69 1.41 -11.18 8.95
C GLN A 69 2.21 -12.41 8.49
N GLY A 70 2.63 -12.43 7.22
CA GLY A 70 3.51 -13.47 6.68
C GLY A 70 4.87 -13.51 7.41
N LEU A 71 5.49 -12.35 7.59
CA LEU A 71 6.75 -12.23 8.33
C LEU A 71 6.63 -12.71 9.79
N ARG A 72 5.56 -12.34 10.49
CA ARG A 72 5.30 -12.79 11.87
C ARG A 72 5.19 -14.32 11.97
N LYS A 73 4.57 -14.96 10.97
CA LYS A 73 4.49 -16.43 10.90
C LYS A 73 5.88 -17.05 10.70
N LEU A 74 6.69 -16.50 9.79
CA LEU A 74 8.06 -16.97 9.55
C LEU A 74 8.94 -16.83 10.79
N LEU A 75 8.90 -15.66 11.46
CA LEU A 75 9.63 -15.44 12.71
C LEU A 75 9.24 -16.44 13.80
N LYS A 76 7.94 -16.77 13.90
CA LYS A 76 7.46 -17.77 14.86
C LYS A 76 8.03 -19.17 14.57
N VAL A 77 8.08 -19.59 13.31
CA VAL A 77 8.66 -20.90 12.91
C VAL A 77 10.15 -20.94 13.25
N ILE A 78 10.91 -19.91 12.87
CA ILE A 78 12.36 -19.85 13.13
C ILE A 78 12.65 -19.83 14.63
N SER A 79 11.84 -19.13 15.42
CA SER A 79 12.01 -19.07 16.88
C SER A 79 11.69 -20.40 17.59
N THR A 80 10.98 -21.33 16.93
CA THR A 80 10.69 -22.67 17.46
C THR A 80 11.70 -23.73 17.03
N GLU A 81 12.66 -23.38 16.18
CA GLU A 81 13.69 -24.27 15.63
C GLU A 81 15.09 -24.07 16.24
N GLU A 82 15.21 -23.56 17.47
CA GLU A 82 16.41 -23.91 18.26
C GLU A 82 16.26 -25.38 18.68
N PRO A 83 17.03 -26.34 18.12
CA PRO A 83 17.01 -27.68 18.64
C PRO A 83 17.52 -27.63 20.08
N SER A 84 16.65 -27.97 21.02
CA SER A 84 17.08 -28.30 22.39
C SER A 84 18.27 -29.25 22.28
N PRO A 85 19.39 -29.01 22.99
CA PRO A 85 20.61 -29.84 22.93
C PRO A 85 20.42 -31.26 23.50
N SER A 86 19.18 -31.69 23.69
CA SER A 86 18.80 -32.93 24.35
C SER A 86 18.29 -34.02 23.40
N THR A 87 18.35 -33.86 22.08
CA THR A 87 18.07 -34.96 21.16
C THR A 87 19.28 -35.91 21.17
N PRO A 88 19.20 -37.11 21.77
CA PRO A 88 20.30 -38.05 21.71
C PRO A 88 20.38 -38.52 20.26
N TRP A 89 21.54 -38.37 19.62
CA TRP A 89 21.80 -38.99 18.34
C TRP A 89 21.65 -40.51 18.54
N GLN A 90 20.56 -41.07 18.04
CA GLN A 90 20.41 -42.52 17.92
C GLN A 90 21.02 -42.91 16.57
N ASP A 91 22.25 -43.41 16.62
CA ASP A 91 22.73 -44.64 15.97
C ASP A 91 24.10 -45.03 16.55
#